data_AF-A0A4Y3UNS7-F1
#
_entry.id   AF-A0A4Y3UNS7-F1
#
_cell.length_a   1.000
_cell.length_b   1.000
_cell.length_c   1.000
_cell.angle_alpha   90.00
_cell.angle_beta   90.00
_cell.angle_gamma   90.00
#
_symmetry.space_group_name_H-M   'P 1'
#
loop_
_entity.id
_entity.type
_entity.pdbx_description
1 polymer ?
#
loop_
_entity_poly.entity_id
_entity_poly.type
_entity_poly.pdbx_seq_one_letter_code
_entity_poly.pdbx_strand_id
1 'polypeptide(L)'
;MTDAPTRTFEVRHLQLARAFLAAMAAIMITFSADHSAAVGLAVFSGFAIATSLVFFAAAWLVFAAGERAPAVLLGVVTLVTGMITGLPPLRTTTMFFVVVIVWAAASGLIELIAGLRARRTGDPYARDAILIGAVTLALAVALLLVNPAYSLEYFIKEAGASFTLTGITIGVGLFGGYAAIVAVFLGIAGFSQRRTAPAGPAQPASTPTTPTAEPGDAPVRPAGETRMTDPRPTRRDLMKPVQLLGFGFAAAAFGGLITLVSMGFFQDLDGDERMHVIVVSLIVAGIAFIATLVIIALLMLAVDPAQVVKPVDRAVLLPESEDAGDAGDADAEASDPRP
;
A
#
# COMPACT_ATOMS: atom_id res chain seq x y z
N MET A 1 8.09 9.13 -34.62
CA MET A 1 7.92 8.94 -33.17
C MET A 1 9.19 8.27 -32.65
N THR A 2 10.11 9.04 -32.08
CA THR A 2 11.27 8.46 -31.39
C THR A 2 10.78 7.91 -30.06
N ASP A 3 10.87 6.59 -29.91
CA ASP A 3 10.51 5.88 -28.69
C ASP A 3 11.29 6.51 -27.53
N ALA A 4 10.59 6.99 -26.50
CA ALA A 4 11.25 7.58 -25.34
C ALA A 4 12.07 6.48 -24.64
N PRO A 5 13.34 6.72 -24.29
CA PRO A 5 14.18 5.70 -23.68
C PRO A 5 13.53 5.20 -22.39
N THR A 6 13.34 3.88 -22.31
CA THR A 6 12.86 3.18 -21.12
C THR A 6 13.85 3.39 -19.98
N ARG A 7 13.48 4.22 -18.98
CA ARG A 7 14.27 4.38 -17.76
C ARG A 7 14.28 3.05 -17.00
N THR A 8 15.46 2.56 -16.65
CA THR A 8 15.64 1.34 -15.85
C THR A 8 15.11 1.49 -14.42
N PHE A 9 15.10 2.71 -13.87
CA PHE A 9 14.57 3.03 -12.54
C PHE A 9 13.34 3.93 -12.61
N GLU A 10 12.20 3.34 -12.27
CA GLU A 10 10.91 4.03 -12.09
C GLU A 10 10.63 4.38 -10.62
N VAL A 11 9.65 5.27 -10.39
CA VAL A 11 9.19 5.71 -9.06
C VAL A 11 8.79 4.54 -8.15
N ARG A 12 8.25 3.44 -8.69
CA ARG A 12 7.94 2.24 -7.90
C ARG A 12 9.16 1.68 -7.15
N HIS A 13 10.35 1.73 -7.74
CA HIS A 13 11.55 1.18 -7.11
C HIS A 13 12.01 2.06 -5.94
N LEU A 14 11.83 3.38 -6.06
CA LEU A 14 12.01 4.31 -4.95
C LEU A 14 11.02 4.02 -3.82
N GLN A 15 9.74 3.83 -4.13
CA GLN A 15 8.72 3.51 -3.13
C GLN A 15 9.03 2.19 -2.40
N LEU A 16 9.40 1.14 -3.14
CA LEU A 16 9.76 -0.16 -2.55
C LEU A 16 11.04 -0.08 -1.70
N ALA A 17 12.06 0.66 -2.12
CA ALA A 17 13.28 0.85 -1.34
C ALA A 17 13.00 1.57 -0.02
N ARG A 18 12.21 2.65 -0.06
CA ARG A 18 11.78 3.37 1.15
C ARG A 18 10.90 2.50 2.05
N ALA A 19 9.99 1.73 1.47
CA ALA A 19 9.13 0.81 2.20
C ALA A 19 9.94 -0.24 2.96
N PHE A 20 10.96 -0.82 2.31
CA PHE A 20 11.85 -1.80 2.92
C PHE A 20 12.63 -1.21 4.11
N LEU A 21 13.22 -0.02 3.94
CA LEU A 21 13.96 0.64 5.02
C LEU A 21 13.06 1.01 6.20
N ALA A 22 11.83 1.48 5.93
CA ALA A 22 10.85 1.76 6.95
C ALA A 22 10.39 0.48 7.67
N ALA A 23 10.22 -0.63 6.94
CA ALA A 23 9.89 -1.93 7.52
C ALA A 23 11.00 -2.43 8.45
N MET A 24 12.27 -2.31 8.05
CA MET A 24 13.41 -2.66 8.90
C MET A 24 13.40 -1.85 10.19
N ALA A 25 13.23 -0.53 10.10
CA ALA A 25 13.18 0.34 11.29
C ALA A 25 12.00 -0.04 12.21
N ALA A 26 10.82 -0.28 11.64
CA ALA A 26 9.64 -0.70 12.38
C ALA A 26 9.86 -2.02 13.13
N ILE A 27 10.42 -3.03 12.45
CA ILE A 27 10.74 -4.34 13.04
C ILE A 27 11.75 -4.18 14.18
N MET A 28 12.83 -3.42 13.94
CA MET A 28 13.87 -3.20 14.95
C MET A 28 13.33 -2.53 16.21
N ILE A 29 12.40 -1.58 16.09
CA ILE A 29 11.78 -0.94 17.25
C ILE A 29 10.74 -1.84 17.92
N THR A 30 9.80 -2.38 17.14
CA THR A 30 8.64 -3.13 17.67
C THR A 30 9.05 -4.37 18.46
N PHE A 31 10.12 -5.03 18.04
CA PHE A 31 10.62 -6.24 18.68
C PHE A 31 11.79 -6.00 19.64
N SER A 32 12.19 -4.74 19.85
CA SER A 32 13.19 -4.43 20.86
C SER A 32 12.56 -4.41 22.25
N ALA A 33 13.16 -5.13 23.20
CA ALA A 33 12.80 -4.96 24.60
C ALA A 33 13.25 -3.58 25.15
N ASP A 34 14.35 -3.03 24.59
CA ASP A 34 14.87 -1.72 24.97
C ASP A 34 14.34 -0.61 24.05
N HIS A 35 13.50 0.25 24.61
CA HIS A 35 12.98 1.46 23.97
C HIS A 35 13.66 2.73 24.50
N SER A 36 14.93 2.63 24.92
CA SER A 36 15.74 3.77 25.34
C SER A 36 16.02 4.74 24.18
N ALA A 37 16.41 5.97 24.53
CA ALA A 37 16.87 6.96 23.55
C ALA A 37 18.10 6.46 22.77
N ALA A 38 18.96 5.65 23.41
CA ALA A 38 20.15 5.09 22.77
C ALA A 38 19.79 4.16 21.61
N VAL A 39 18.85 3.23 21.83
CA VAL A 39 18.36 2.32 20.79
C VAL A 39 17.52 3.07 19.76
N GLY A 40 16.57 3.89 20.20
CA GLY A 40 15.70 4.65 19.31
C GLY A 40 16.48 5.55 18.34
N LEU A 41 17.47 6.29 18.83
CA LEU A 41 18.32 7.15 17.99
C LEU A 41 19.30 6.35 17.11
N ALA A 42 19.75 5.17 17.54
CA ALA A 42 20.57 4.30 16.70
C ALA A 42 19.79 3.81 15.48
N VAL A 43 18.57 3.30 15.70
CA VAL A 43 17.69 2.82 14.63
C VAL A 43 17.27 3.98 13.74
N PHE A 44 16.88 5.12 14.32
CA PHE A 44 16.57 6.33 13.56
C PHE A 44 17.75 6.79 12.70
N SER A 45 18.98 6.80 13.23
CA SER A 45 20.19 7.18 12.48
C SER A 45 20.42 6.26 11.29
N GLY A 46 20.37 4.94 11.48
CA GLY A 46 20.51 3.97 10.40
C GLY A 46 19.43 4.12 9.32
N PHE A 47 18.17 4.25 9.75
CA PHE A 47 17.03 4.52 8.86
C PHE A 47 17.22 5.81 8.06
N ALA A 48 17.60 6.90 8.72
CA ALA A 48 17.74 8.22 8.13
C ALA A 48 18.90 8.24 7.10
N ILE A 49 20.06 7.70 7.47
CA ILE A 49 21.21 7.62 6.55
C ILE A 49 20.84 6.76 5.33
N ALA A 50 20.31 5.56 5.52
CA ALA A 50 19.93 4.69 4.41
C ALA A 50 18.87 5.34 3.49
N THR A 51 17.86 5.99 4.08
CA THR A 51 16.80 6.67 3.33
C THR A 51 17.35 7.87 2.56
N SER A 52 18.31 8.61 3.12
CA SER A 52 18.95 9.72 2.42
C SER A 52 19.71 9.28 1.17
N LEU A 53 20.41 8.14 1.24
CA LEU A 53 21.10 7.56 0.08
C LEU A 53 20.12 7.19 -1.02
N VAL A 54 18.96 6.62 -0.66
CA VAL A 54 17.87 6.32 -1.59
C VAL A 54 17.34 7.60 -2.25
N PHE A 55 17.16 8.70 -1.51
CA PHE A 55 16.75 9.98 -2.07
C PHE A 55 17.79 10.57 -3.03
N PHE A 56 19.08 10.53 -2.69
CA PHE A 56 20.14 11.00 -3.57
C PHE A 56 20.27 10.16 -4.85
N ALA A 57 20.16 8.84 -4.73
CA ALA A 57 20.13 7.95 -5.88
C ALA A 57 18.92 8.25 -6.78
N ALA A 58 17.73 8.46 -6.19
CA ALA A 58 16.52 8.80 -6.94
C ALA A 58 16.60 10.16 -7.64
N ALA A 59 17.23 11.16 -7.03
CA ALA A 59 17.44 12.45 -7.65
C ALA A 59 18.17 12.32 -9.01
N TRP A 60 19.08 11.35 -9.14
CA TRP A 60 19.82 11.15 -10.40
C TRP A 60 19.20 10.10 -11.32
N LEU A 61 18.73 8.97 -10.76
CA LEU A 61 18.28 7.81 -11.52
C LEU A 61 16.79 7.86 -11.91
N VAL A 62 15.96 8.56 -11.12
CA VAL A 62 14.49 8.56 -11.28
C VAL A 62 13.97 9.89 -11.81
N PHE A 63 14.46 11.02 -11.28
CA PHE A 63 13.90 12.35 -11.58
C PHE A 63 14.65 13.11 -12.70
N ALA A 64 13.88 13.77 -13.58
CA ALA A 64 14.43 14.60 -14.65
C ALA A 64 15.09 15.88 -14.10
N ALA A 65 15.95 16.53 -14.90
CA ALA A 65 16.52 17.83 -14.54
C ALA A 65 15.38 18.85 -14.40
N GLY A 66 15.20 19.40 -13.19
CA GLY A 66 14.07 20.27 -12.81
C GLY A 66 13.20 19.72 -11.67
N GLU A 67 13.12 18.39 -11.52
CA GLU A 67 12.25 17.72 -10.53
C GLU A 67 13.03 17.17 -9.32
N ARG A 68 14.35 17.36 -9.31
CA ARG A 68 15.26 16.75 -8.32
C ARG A 68 15.26 17.44 -6.96
N ALA A 69 14.83 18.71 -6.92
CA ALA A 69 14.99 19.55 -5.74
C ALA A 69 14.33 18.97 -4.48
N PRO A 70 13.09 18.41 -4.52
CA PRO A 70 12.50 17.77 -3.35
C PRO A 70 13.29 16.55 -2.87
N ALA A 71 13.74 15.69 -3.79
CA ALA A 71 14.52 14.51 -3.44
C ALA A 71 15.87 14.90 -2.81
N VAL A 72 16.58 15.88 -3.37
CA VAL A 72 17.84 16.39 -2.81
C VAL A 72 17.60 17.00 -1.43
N LEU A 73 16.57 17.83 -1.27
CA LEU A 73 16.27 18.49 0.00
C LEU A 73 15.90 17.50 1.10
N LEU A 74 15.04 16.51 0.80
CA LEU A 74 14.71 15.41 1.71
C LEU A 74 15.95 14.59 2.07
N GLY A 75 16.80 14.29 1.08
CA GLY A 75 18.06 13.60 1.28
C GLY A 75 18.98 14.36 2.24
N VAL A 76 19.20 15.66 2.04
CA VAL A 76 20.07 16.48 2.88
C VAL A 76 19.53 16.59 4.31
N VAL A 77 18.25 16.96 4.48
CA VAL A 77 17.63 17.10 5.80
C VAL A 77 17.73 15.79 6.58
N THR A 78 17.41 14.67 5.93
CA THR A 78 17.43 13.35 6.56
C THR A 78 18.86 12.87 6.84
N LEU A 79 19.82 13.12 5.95
CA LEU A 79 21.22 12.76 6.16
C LEU A 79 21.80 13.50 7.37
N VAL A 80 21.60 14.82 7.44
CA VAL A 80 22.13 15.64 8.54
C VAL A 80 21.61 15.14 9.89
N THR A 81 20.30 14.88 10.00
CA THR A 81 19.71 14.36 11.24
C THR A 81 20.21 12.96 11.56
N GLY A 82 20.41 12.11 10.55
CA GLY A 82 20.98 10.77 10.71
C GLY A 82 22.43 10.79 11.20
N MET A 83 23.26 11.69 10.66
CA MET A 83 24.66 11.85 11.07
C MET A 83 24.77 12.39 12.51
N ILE A 84 23.96 13.40 12.85
CA ILE A 84 23.92 13.97 14.20
C ILE A 84 23.53 12.90 15.24
N THR A 85 22.50 12.12 14.96
CA THR A 85 22.00 11.07 15.87
C THR A 85 22.85 9.80 15.87
N GLY A 86 23.72 9.64 14.87
CA GLY A 86 24.69 8.55 14.78
C GLY A 86 25.75 8.60 15.88
N LEU A 87 26.00 9.76 16.50
CA LEU A 87 27.01 9.94 17.54
C LEU A 87 26.53 9.38 18.90
N PRO A 88 27.11 8.29 19.43
CA PRO A 88 26.63 7.66 20.67
C PRO A 88 26.55 8.60 21.89
N PRO A 89 27.52 9.51 22.13
CA PRO A 89 27.47 10.43 23.27
C PRO A 89 26.28 11.40 23.25
N LEU A 90 25.66 11.62 22.09
CA LEU A 90 24.55 12.57 21.92
C LEU A 90 23.18 11.91 22.10
N ARG A 91 23.10 10.58 22.29
CA ARG A 91 21.84 9.83 22.26
C ARG A 91 21.04 9.91 23.56
N THR A 92 20.59 11.13 23.88
CA THR A 92 19.79 11.44 25.07
C THR A 92 18.30 11.51 24.75
N THR A 93 17.44 11.39 25.76
CA THR A 93 15.98 11.55 25.63
C THR A 93 15.62 12.90 24.99
N THR A 94 16.23 13.99 25.47
CA THR A 94 16.00 15.33 24.90
C THR A 94 16.39 15.38 23.42
N MET A 95 17.54 14.79 23.07
CA MET A 95 18.00 14.76 21.68
C MET A 95 17.06 13.99 20.76
N PHE A 96 16.50 12.86 21.25
CA PHE A 96 15.51 12.08 20.52
C PHE A 96 14.30 12.95 20.15
N PHE A 97 13.65 13.57 21.14
CA PHE A 97 12.47 14.39 20.88
C PHE A 97 12.79 15.57 19.96
N VAL A 98 13.85 16.33 20.25
CA VAL A 98 14.19 17.51 19.45
C VAL A 98 14.49 17.14 18.00
N VAL A 99 15.39 16.19 17.76
CA VAL A 99 15.80 15.87 16.39
C VAL A 99 14.70 15.17 15.61
N VAL A 100 13.99 14.21 16.20
CA VAL A 100 12.96 13.47 15.47
C VAL A 100 11.75 14.36 15.17
N ILE A 101 11.36 15.27 16.09
CA ILE A 101 10.30 16.27 15.82
C ILE A 101 10.73 17.22 14.70
N VAL A 102 11.94 17.81 14.78
CA VAL A 102 12.42 18.77 13.78
C VAL A 102 12.55 18.09 12.42
N TRP A 103 13.10 16.87 12.38
CA TRP A 103 13.19 16.07 11.17
C TRP A 103 11.82 15.78 10.58
N ALA A 104 10.89 15.28 11.39
CA ALA A 104 9.55 14.91 10.94
C ALA A 104 8.77 16.15 10.44
N ALA A 105 8.89 17.28 11.13
CA ALA A 105 8.30 18.54 10.70
C ALA A 105 8.89 19.02 9.37
N ALA A 106 10.21 19.05 9.24
CA ALA A 106 10.89 19.54 8.05
C ALA A 106 10.63 18.63 6.84
N SER A 107 10.91 17.33 6.98
CA SER A 107 10.73 16.35 5.90
C SER A 107 9.26 16.19 5.50
N GLY A 108 8.36 16.13 6.49
CA GLY A 108 6.92 16.08 6.24
C GLY A 108 6.39 17.30 5.50
N LEU A 109 6.85 18.50 5.86
CA LEU A 109 6.48 19.73 5.15
C LEU A 109 7.03 19.77 3.73
N ILE A 110 8.30 19.38 3.54
CA ILE A 110 8.93 19.34 2.20
C ILE A 110 8.16 18.39 1.29
N GLU A 111 7.89 17.17 1.74
CA GLU A 111 7.22 16.14 0.94
C GLU A 111 5.76 16.49 0.68
N LEU A 112 5.05 17.06 1.67
CA LEU A 112 3.69 17.55 1.51
C LEU A 112 3.61 18.70 0.48
N ILE A 113 4.48 19.71 0.59
CA ILE A 113 4.50 20.84 -0.36
C ILE A 113 4.83 20.33 -1.77
N ALA A 114 5.80 19.42 -1.90
CA ALA A 114 6.16 18.83 -3.18
C ALA A 114 4.97 18.09 -3.80
N GLY A 115 4.27 17.26 -3.02
CA GLY A 115 3.07 16.55 -3.46
C GLY A 115 1.92 17.50 -3.83
N LEU A 116 1.69 18.56 -3.05
CA LEU A 116 0.66 19.56 -3.36
C LEU A 116 0.96 20.34 -4.65
N ARG A 117 2.24 20.61 -4.95
CA ARG A 117 2.66 21.22 -6.22
C ARG A 117 2.46 20.25 -7.39
N ALA A 118 2.90 19.00 -7.23
CA ALA A 118 2.76 17.95 -8.22
C ALA A 118 1.28 17.61 -8.53
N ARG A 119 0.39 17.74 -7.54
CA ARG A 119 -1.06 17.58 -7.73
C ARG A 119 -1.63 18.61 -8.71
N ARG A 120 -1.11 19.85 -8.71
CA ARG A 120 -1.57 20.92 -9.60
C ARG A 120 -1.16 20.67 -11.06
N THR A 121 -0.10 19.91 -11.28
CA THR A 121 0.38 19.53 -12.62
C THR A 121 -0.16 18.18 -13.09
N GLY A 122 -1.02 17.54 -12.30
CA GLY A 122 -1.65 16.25 -12.66
C GLY A 122 -0.73 15.03 -12.49
N ASP A 123 0.34 15.13 -11.69
CA ASP A 123 1.26 14.01 -11.45
C ASP A 123 0.52 12.85 -10.74
N PRO A 124 0.51 11.63 -11.32
CA PRO A 124 -0.09 10.45 -10.70
C PRO A 124 0.44 10.13 -9.30
N TYR A 125 1.69 10.50 -8.99
CA TYR A 125 2.37 10.20 -7.72
C TYR A 125 2.14 11.25 -6.63
N ALA A 126 1.41 12.33 -6.94
CA ALA A 126 1.17 13.42 -6.01
C ALA A 126 0.43 12.98 -4.73
N ARG A 127 -0.50 12.02 -4.85
CA ARG A 127 -1.30 11.53 -3.71
C ARG A 127 -0.44 10.84 -2.67
N ASP A 128 0.49 10.00 -3.11
CA ASP A 128 1.39 9.27 -2.22
C ASP A 128 2.30 10.25 -1.47
N ALA A 129 2.88 11.22 -2.17
CA ALA A 129 3.71 12.27 -1.54
C ALA A 129 2.92 13.09 -0.51
N ILE A 130 1.67 13.46 -0.81
CA ILE A 130 0.80 14.18 0.14
C ILE A 130 0.53 13.32 1.37
N LEU A 131 0.17 12.04 1.20
CA LEU A 131 -0.11 11.13 2.31
C LEU A 131 1.11 10.93 3.20
N ILE A 132 2.27 10.63 2.61
CA ILE A 132 3.50 10.39 3.38
C ILE A 132 3.95 11.69 4.08
N GLY A 133 3.87 12.84 3.42
CA GLY A 133 4.14 14.13 4.05
C GLY A 133 3.22 14.41 5.23
N ALA A 134 1.91 14.15 5.09
CA ALA A 134 0.93 14.34 6.15
C ALA A 134 1.15 13.38 7.33
N VAL A 135 1.43 12.10 7.08
CA VAL A 135 1.74 11.11 8.12
C VAL A 135 3.03 11.47 8.86
N THR A 136 4.03 12.00 8.15
CA THR A 136 5.29 12.46 8.76
C THR A 136 5.07 13.70 9.63
N LEU A 137 4.22 14.65 9.21
CA LEU A 137 3.80 15.76 10.06
C LEU A 137 3.00 15.29 11.28
N ALA A 138 2.15 14.28 11.12
CA ALA A 138 1.41 13.67 12.22
C ALA A 138 2.36 13.04 13.26
N LEU A 139 3.48 12.44 12.85
CA LEU A 139 4.52 11.99 13.78
C LEU A 139 5.09 13.17 14.59
N ALA A 140 5.41 14.30 13.96
CA ALA A 140 5.92 15.48 14.67
C ALA A 140 4.92 15.97 15.73
N VAL A 141 3.63 16.04 15.36
CA VAL A 141 2.55 16.43 16.30
C VAL A 141 2.41 15.40 17.42
N ALA A 142 2.39 14.10 17.11
CA ALA A 142 2.27 13.05 18.11
C ALA A 142 3.42 13.12 19.14
N LEU A 143 4.66 13.33 18.69
CA LEU A 143 5.81 13.47 19.57
C LEU A 143 5.78 14.75 20.41
N LEU A 144 5.22 15.85 19.90
CA LEU A 144 5.02 17.09 20.67
C LEU A 144 4.04 16.93 21.82
N LEU A 145 3.08 15.99 21.70
CA LEU A 145 2.11 15.70 22.75
C LEU A 145 2.67 14.79 23.86
N VAL A 146 3.81 14.15 23.63
CA VAL A 146 4.46 13.30 24.63
C VAL A 146 5.28 14.17 25.57
N ASN A 147 4.99 14.10 26.86
CA ASN A 147 5.84 14.71 27.88
C ASN A 147 7.13 13.88 28.05
N PRO A 148 8.33 14.43 27.77
CA PRO A 148 9.59 13.69 27.90
C PRO A 148 9.91 13.24 29.33
N ALA A 149 9.35 13.93 30.33
CA ALA A 149 9.50 13.59 31.75
C ALA A 149 8.41 12.64 32.27
N TYR A 150 7.52 12.16 31.40
CA TYR A 150 6.50 11.17 31.79
C TYR A 150 7.16 9.90 32.32
N SER A 151 6.67 9.42 33.46
CA SER A 151 7.08 8.17 34.08
C SER A 151 5.89 7.61 34.86
N LEU A 152 5.45 6.41 34.48
CA LEU A 152 4.39 5.68 35.17
C LEU A 152 4.91 4.32 35.58
N GLU A 153 5.04 4.11 36.89
CA GLU A 153 5.33 2.79 37.46
C GLU A 153 4.04 1.97 37.53
N TYR A 154 4.10 0.72 37.09
CA TYR A 154 2.98 -0.22 37.14
C TYR A 154 3.47 -1.62 37.45
N PHE A 155 2.61 -2.45 38.04
CA PHE A 155 2.93 -3.81 38.42
C PHE A 155 2.10 -4.79 37.59
N ILE A 156 2.75 -5.75 36.94
CA ILE A 156 2.09 -6.82 36.21
C ILE A 156 2.05 -8.04 37.11
N LYS A 157 0.84 -8.47 37.50
CA LYS A 157 0.65 -9.59 38.45
C LYS A 157 1.12 -10.91 37.87
N GLU A 158 0.86 -11.12 36.58
CA GLU A 158 1.21 -12.33 35.83
C GLU A 158 2.72 -12.50 35.67
N ALA A 159 3.47 -11.39 35.57
CA ALA A 159 4.93 -11.39 35.50
C ALA A 159 5.60 -11.27 36.87
N GLY A 160 4.84 -11.03 37.94
CA GLY A 160 5.37 -10.82 39.29
C GLY A 160 6.34 -9.64 39.41
N ALA A 161 6.32 -8.69 38.47
CA ALA A 161 7.33 -7.67 38.30
C ALA A 161 6.74 -6.26 38.10
N SER A 162 7.46 -5.25 38.57
CA SER A 162 7.19 -3.84 38.31
C SER A 162 7.91 -3.37 37.04
N PHE A 163 7.23 -2.53 36.28
CA PHE A 163 7.72 -1.93 35.04
C PHE A 163 7.47 -0.42 35.07
N THR A 164 8.17 0.32 34.24
CA THR A 164 8.01 1.77 34.11
C THR A 164 7.73 2.14 32.66
N LEU A 165 6.58 2.75 32.41
CA LEU A 165 6.28 3.36 31.11
C LEU A 165 6.80 4.79 31.13
N THR A 166 7.82 5.06 30.31
CA THR A 166 8.45 6.38 30.23
C THR A 166 8.03 7.14 28.98
N GLY A 167 8.17 8.46 29.00
CA GLY A 167 7.96 9.31 27.82
C GLY A 167 8.83 8.88 26.64
N ILE A 168 10.09 8.48 26.89
CA ILE A 168 10.97 7.99 25.82
C ILE A 168 10.49 6.66 25.23
N THR A 169 9.99 5.73 26.05
CA THR A 169 9.39 4.48 25.56
C THR A 169 8.25 4.77 24.59
N ILE A 170 7.36 5.70 24.95
CA ILE A 170 6.25 6.14 24.09
C ILE A 170 6.79 6.79 22.80
N GLY A 171 7.76 7.70 22.91
CA GLY A 171 8.33 8.40 21.76
C GLY A 171 9.01 7.47 20.76
N VAL A 172 9.81 6.52 21.24
CA VAL A 172 10.45 5.50 20.39
C VAL A 172 9.40 4.60 19.75
N GLY A 173 8.39 4.17 20.50
CA GLY A 173 7.26 3.40 19.98
C GLY A 173 6.48 4.14 18.88
N LEU A 174 6.22 5.45 19.03
CA LEU A 174 5.58 6.28 18.01
C LEU A 174 6.39 6.36 16.72
N PHE A 175 7.72 6.47 16.82
CA PHE A 175 8.59 6.39 15.65
C PHE A 175 8.50 5.02 14.95
N GLY A 176 8.52 3.93 15.71
CA GLY A 176 8.32 2.58 15.17
C GLY A 176 6.96 2.41 14.47
N GLY A 177 5.88 2.92 15.08
CA GLY A 177 4.55 2.92 14.50
C GLY A 177 4.47 3.74 13.21
N TYR A 178 5.07 4.94 13.19
CA TYR A 178 5.21 5.74 11.97
C TYR A 178 5.94 4.96 10.86
N ALA A 179 7.05 4.31 11.18
CA ALA A 179 7.83 3.55 10.22
C ALA A 179 7.02 2.37 9.66
N ALA A 180 6.23 1.69 10.50
CA ALA A 180 5.33 0.62 10.06
C ALA A 180 4.26 1.13 9.09
N ILE A 181 3.63 2.28 9.41
CA ILE A 181 2.62 2.92 8.57
C ILE A 181 3.21 3.29 7.20
N VAL A 182 4.38 3.94 7.19
CA VAL A 182 5.07 4.33 5.95
C VAL A 182 5.47 3.11 5.12
N ALA A 183 5.97 2.05 5.77
CA ALA A 183 6.33 0.80 5.11
C ALA A 183 5.14 0.18 4.37
N VAL A 184 3.98 0.11 5.02
CA VAL A 184 2.75 -0.43 4.42
C VAL A 184 2.28 0.43 3.25
N PHE A 185 2.15 1.74 3.44
CA PHE A 185 1.64 2.62 2.39
C PHE A 185 2.55 2.65 1.16
N LEU A 186 3.87 2.78 1.36
CA LEU A 186 4.82 2.77 0.25
C LEU A 186 4.97 1.39 -0.39
N GLY A 187 4.83 0.31 0.39
CA GLY A 187 4.83 -1.06 -0.13
C GLY A 187 3.64 -1.28 -1.05
N ILE A 188 2.43 -0.93 -0.61
CA ILE A 188 1.21 -1.02 -1.43
C ILE A 188 1.35 -0.15 -2.68
N ALA A 189 1.79 1.11 -2.53
CA ALA A 189 1.99 2.02 -3.66
C ALA A 189 2.97 1.44 -4.70
N GLY A 190 4.08 0.86 -4.25
CA GLY A 190 5.09 0.25 -5.11
C GLY A 190 4.58 -0.95 -5.91
N PHE A 191 3.69 -1.78 -5.33
CA PHE A 191 3.10 -2.94 -6.01
C PHE A 191 1.82 -2.64 -6.79
N SER A 192 1.09 -1.56 -6.45
CA SER A 192 -0.23 -1.25 -7.02
C SER A 192 -0.18 -0.57 -8.39
N GLN A 193 0.99 -0.18 -8.90
CA GLN A 193 1.11 0.56 -10.16
C GLN A 193 0.76 -0.33 -11.36
N ARG A 194 -0.37 -0.05 -12.02
CA ARG A 194 -0.78 -0.76 -13.23
C ARG A 194 0.06 -0.27 -14.40
N ARG A 195 0.74 -1.19 -15.10
CA ARG A 195 1.38 -0.89 -16.39
C ARG A 195 0.33 -0.30 -17.32
N THR A 196 0.55 0.92 -17.79
CA THR A 196 -0.17 1.44 -18.97
C THR A 196 0.15 0.47 -20.10
N ALA A 197 -0.81 -0.36 -20.49
CA ALA A 197 -0.65 -1.19 -21.67
C ALA A 197 -0.45 -0.23 -22.86
N PRO A 198 0.55 -0.45 -23.73
CA PRO A 198 0.64 0.31 -24.97
C PRO A 198 -0.71 0.17 -25.68
N ALA A 199 -1.30 1.31 -26.06
CA ALA A 199 -2.53 1.32 -26.84
C ALA A 199 -2.31 0.38 -28.03
N GLY A 200 -3.07 -0.70 -28.09
CA GLY A 200 -3.06 -1.60 -29.24
C GLY A 200 -3.34 -0.77 -30.50
N PRO A 201 -2.73 -1.10 -31.64
CA PRO A 201 -2.95 -0.35 -32.87
C PRO A 201 -4.44 -0.20 -33.12
N ALA A 202 -4.88 1.05 -33.29
CA ALA A 202 -6.27 1.40 -33.53
C ALA A 202 -6.83 0.48 -34.60
N GLN A 203 -7.85 -0.30 -34.22
CA GLN A 203 -8.55 -1.17 -35.13
C GLN A 203 -9.18 -0.27 -36.21
N PRO A 204 -8.87 -0.47 -37.50
CA PRO A 204 -9.38 0.40 -38.55
C PRO A 204 -10.91 0.37 -38.51
N ALA A 205 -11.50 1.57 -38.46
CA ALA A 205 -12.94 1.75 -38.47
C ALA A 205 -13.55 0.95 -39.62
N SER A 206 -14.43 0.01 -39.30
CA SER A 206 -15.26 -0.67 -40.27
C SER A 206 -16.12 0.38 -40.97
N THR A 207 -15.80 0.64 -42.24
CA THR A 207 -16.61 1.44 -43.15
C THR A 207 -18.04 0.89 -43.18
N PRO A 208 -19.09 1.72 -43.08
CA PRO A 208 -20.45 1.24 -43.23
C PRO A 208 -20.65 0.77 -44.67
N THR A 209 -20.84 -0.53 -44.88
CA THR A 209 -21.22 -1.06 -46.19
C THR A 209 -22.69 -0.73 -46.43
N THR A 210 -22.97 0.19 -47.35
CA THR A 210 -24.31 0.40 -47.91
C THR A 210 -24.81 -0.91 -48.51
N PRO A 211 -26.03 -1.39 -48.21
CA PRO A 211 -26.55 -2.59 -48.83
C PRO A 211 -27.02 -2.26 -50.25
N THR A 212 -26.26 -2.70 -51.25
CA THR A 212 -26.75 -2.83 -52.62
C THR A 212 -27.65 -4.05 -52.68
N ALA A 213 -28.94 -3.84 -52.97
CA ALA A 213 -29.88 -4.91 -53.23
C ALA A 213 -29.56 -5.60 -54.57
N GLU A 214 -29.47 -6.94 -54.56
CA GLU A 214 -29.66 -7.75 -55.75
C GLU A 214 -30.43 -9.04 -55.36
N PRO A 215 -31.43 -9.49 -56.16
CA PRO A 215 -32.32 -10.58 -55.79
C PRO A 215 -31.88 -11.92 -56.39
N GLY A 216 -31.95 -13.01 -55.61
CA GLY A 216 -31.67 -14.35 -56.14
C GLY A 216 -31.60 -15.48 -55.11
N ASP A 217 -32.75 -16.12 -54.88
CA ASP A 217 -33.03 -17.53 -54.58
C ASP A 217 -31.90 -18.50 -54.09
N ALA A 218 -32.06 -19.08 -52.89
CA ALA A 218 -31.97 -20.53 -52.62
C ALA A 218 -32.19 -20.87 -51.12
N PRO A 219 -32.84 -21.99 -50.76
CA PRO A 219 -33.20 -22.32 -49.37
C PRO A 219 -32.08 -23.10 -48.66
N VAL A 220 -31.70 -22.67 -47.44
CA VAL A 220 -30.73 -23.41 -46.60
C VAL A 220 -31.36 -23.79 -45.27
N ARG A 221 -31.34 -25.11 -45.00
CA ARG A 221 -31.86 -25.83 -43.83
C ARG A 221 -31.39 -25.27 -42.47
N PRO A 222 -32.17 -25.45 -41.39
CA PRO A 222 -31.69 -25.17 -40.03
C PRO A 222 -30.79 -26.32 -39.57
N ALA A 223 -29.51 -26.03 -39.31
CA ALA A 223 -28.60 -27.00 -38.71
C ALA A 223 -27.76 -26.34 -37.63
N GLY A 224 -27.87 -26.89 -36.41
CA GLY A 224 -26.84 -26.81 -35.40
C GLY A 224 -27.19 -25.94 -34.21
N GLU A 225 -27.67 -26.57 -33.14
CA GLU A 225 -27.38 -26.11 -31.78
C GLU A 225 -25.88 -25.81 -31.68
N THR A 226 -25.53 -24.53 -31.52
CA THR A 226 -24.21 -24.14 -31.04
C THR A 226 -24.06 -24.65 -29.62
N ARG A 227 -23.46 -25.84 -29.49
CA ARG A 227 -22.96 -26.37 -28.23
C ARG A 227 -22.05 -25.30 -27.61
N MET A 228 -22.52 -24.69 -26.52
CA MET A 228 -21.74 -23.75 -25.71
C MET A 228 -20.47 -24.48 -25.27
N THR A 229 -19.34 -24.16 -25.92
CA THR A 229 -18.04 -24.69 -25.53
C THR A 229 -17.58 -23.84 -24.36
N ASP A 230 -17.75 -24.38 -23.17
CA ASP A 230 -17.30 -23.73 -21.94
C ASP A 230 -15.78 -23.40 -22.07
N PRO A 231 -15.36 -22.15 -21.80
CA PRO A 231 -13.95 -21.78 -21.93
C PRO A 231 -13.07 -22.67 -21.04
N ARG A 232 -12.06 -23.33 -21.62
CA ARG A 232 -11.14 -24.17 -20.84
C ARG A 232 -10.40 -23.30 -19.81
N PRO A 233 -10.32 -23.71 -18.53
CA PRO A 233 -9.63 -22.93 -17.51
C PRO A 233 -8.16 -22.73 -17.87
N THR A 234 -7.66 -21.51 -17.70
CA THR A 234 -6.27 -21.18 -18.02
C THR A 234 -5.35 -21.81 -16.95
N ARG A 235 -4.10 -22.16 -17.28
CA ARG A 235 -3.12 -22.68 -16.28
C ARG A 235 -3.01 -21.83 -15.00
N ARG A 236 -3.20 -20.51 -15.12
CA ARG A 236 -3.23 -19.58 -13.98
C ARG A 236 -4.42 -19.83 -13.06
N ASP A 237 -5.57 -20.20 -13.59
CA ASP A 237 -6.78 -20.50 -12.81
C ASP A 237 -6.62 -21.78 -12.01
N LEU A 238 -5.93 -22.78 -12.57
CA LEU A 238 -5.63 -24.03 -11.88
C LEU A 238 -4.67 -23.84 -10.69
N MET A 239 -3.80 -22.83 -10.74
CA MET A 239 -2.79 -22.57 -9.70
C MET A 239 -3.28 -21.63 -8.60
N LYS A 240 -4.46 -21.01 -8.75
CA LYS A 240 -5.07 -20.13 -7.74
C LYS A 240 -5.17 -20.80 -6.36
N PRO A 241 -5.64 -22.06 -6.22
CA PRO A 241 -5.73 -22.71 -4.91
C PRO A 241 -4.36 -22.87 -4.24
N VAL A 242 -3.33 -23.23 -5.01
CA VAL A 242 -1.95 -23.37 -4.51
C VAL A 242 -1.38 -22.03 -4.07
N GLN A 243 -1.68 -20.96 -4.81
CA GLN A 243 -1.24 -19.61 -4.44
C GLN A 243 -1.91 -19.13 -3.14
N LEU A 244 -3.21 -19.39 -2.97
CA LEU A 244 -3.93 -19.07 -1.74
C LEU A 244 -3.39 -19.88 -0.54
N LEU A 245 -3.06 -21.15 -0.76
CA LEU A 245 -2.38 -21.97 0.25
C LEU A 245 -1.01 -21.38 0.63
N GLY A 246 -0.25 -20.90 -0.36
CA GLY A 246 1.03 -20.22 -0.15
C GLY A 246 0.88 -18.95 0.69
N PHE A 247 -0.14 -18.12 0.43
CA PHE A 247 -0.43 -16.94 1.24
C PHE A 247 -0.83 -17.31 2.68
N GLY A 248 -1.65 -18.35 2.86
CA GLY A 248 -2.00 -18.87 4.18
C GLY A 248 -0.75 -19.30 4.95
N PHE A 249 0.16 -20.04 4.31
CA PHE A 249 1.39 -20.49 4.94
C PHE A 249 2.32 -19.32 5.31
N ALA A 250 2.43 -18.31 4.44
CA ALA A 250 3.18 -17.10 4.73
C ALA A 250 2.62 -16.35 5.94
N ALA A 251 1.29 -16.22 6.03
CA ALA A 251 0.62 -15.60 7.18
C ALA A 251 0.85 -16.41 8.48
N ALA A 252 0.82 -17.74 8.40
CA ALA A 252 1.07 -18.64 9.52
C ALA A 252 2.50 -18.49 10.05
N ALA A 253 3.49 -18.57 9.16
CA ALA A 253 4.89 -18.39 9.52
C ALA A 253 5.13 -17.01 10.14
N PHE A 254 4.51 -15.97 9.57
CA PHE A 254 4.59 -14.62 10.08
C PHE A 254 3.96 -14.48 11.47
N GLY A 255 2.72 -14.95 11.66
CA GLY A 255 2.04 -14.90 12.96
C GLY A 255 2.76 -15.70 14.05
N GLY A 256 3.29 -16.87 13.69
CA GLY A 256 4.13 -17.67 14.59
C GLY A 256 5.41 -16.95 15.01
N LEU A 257 6.14 -16.39 14.03
CA LEU A 257 7.36 -15.63 14.30
C LEU A 257 7.08 -14.40 15.19
N ILE A 258 6.01 -13.65 14.89
CA ILE A 258 5.61 -12.50 15.71
C ILE A 258 5.35 -12.93 17.15
N THR A 259 4.62 -14.02 17.35
CA THR A 259 4.29 -14.53 18.69
C THR A 259 5.56 -14.93 19.43
N LEU A 260 6.47 -15.64 18.75
CA LEU A 260 7.74 -16.09 19.29
C LEU A 260 8.58 -14.91 19.79
N VAL A 261 8.70 -13.87 18.97
CA VAL A 261 9.48 -12.68 19.31
C VAL A 261 8.78 -11.87 20.40
N SER A 262 7.46 -11.70 20.33
CA SER A 262 6.67 -10.95 21.30
C SER A 262 6.69 -11.57 22.70
N MET A 263 6.75 -12.91 22.77
CA MET A 263 6.89 -13.65 24.03
C MET A 263 8.33 -13.70 24.55
N GLY A 264 9.28 -13.02 23.89
CA GLY A 264 10.64 -12.89 24.40
C GLY A 264 11.48 -14.15 24.25
N PHE A 265 11.26 -14.98 23.22
CA PHE A 265 12.05 -16.21 22.99
C PHE A 265 13.58 -16.01 23.04
N PHE A 266 14.05 -14.82 22.68
CA PHE A 266 15.46 -14.44 22.67
C PHE A 266 15.97 -13.88 24.01
N GLN A 267 15.15 -13.90 25.06
CA GLN A 267 15.52 -13.50 26.41
C GLN A 267 16.08 -14.69 27.21
N ASP A 268 16.58 -14.41 28.42
CA ASP A 268 17.07 -15.40 29.39
C ASP A 268 15.89 -16.19 30.01
N LEU A 269 15.28 -17.04 29.18
CA LEU A 269 14.24 -17.99 29.57
C LEU A 269 14.86 -19.31 30.03
N ASP A 270 14.25 -19.92 31.04
CA ASP A 270 14.59 -21.29 31.42
C ASP A 270 14.11 -22.32 30.37
N GLY A 271 14.42 -23.61 30.57
CA GLY A 271 14.11 -24.66 29.59
C GLY A 271 12.61 -24.89 29.38
N ASP A 272 11.82 -24.79 30.43
CA ASP A 272 10.38 -25.07 30.41
C ASP A 272 9.60 -23.87 29.84
N GLU A 273 9.97 -22.64 30.22
CA GLU A 273 9.43 -21.40 29.66
C GLU A 273 9.70 -21.31 28.17
N ARG A 274 10.92 -21.62 27.73
CA ARG A 274 11.27 -21.61 26.30
C ARG A 274 10.43 -22.59 25.49
N MET A 275 10.19 -23.78 26.05
CA MET A 275 9.29 -24.76 25.41
C MET A 275 7.85 -24.26 25.35
N HIS A 276 7.35 -23.62 26.41
CA HIS A 276 6.02 -23.00 26.41
C HIS A 276 5.90 -21.94 25.30
N VAL A 277 6.89 -21.05 25.18
CA VAL A 277 6.92 -20.01 24.14
C VAL A 277 6.92 -20.62 22.72
N ILE A 278 7.68 -21.68 22.48
CA ILE A 278 7.68 -22.39 21.19
C ILE A 278 6.29 -22.98 20.90
N VAL A 279 5.69 -23.68 21.87
CA VAL A 279 4.39 -24.34 21.69
C VAL A 279 3.30 -23.31 21.40
N VAL A 280 3.23 -22.22 22.18
CA VAL A 280 2.24 -21.16 21.96
C VAL A 280 2.44 -20.51 20.59
N SER A 281 3.68 -20.26 20.18
CA SER A 281 3.98 -19.69 18.86
C SER A 281 3.53 -20.57 17.70
N LEU A 282 3.69 -21.90 17.82
CA LEU A 282 3.18 -22.87 16.84
C LEU A 282 1.65 -22.94 16.82
N ILE A 283 1.00 -22.87 17.98
CA ILE A 283 -0.47 -22.82 18.06
C ILE A 283 -0.98 -21.56 17.35
N VAL A 284 -0.41 -20.40 17.64
CA VAL A 284 -0.80 -19.14 16.98
C VAL A 284 -0.54 -19.18 15.47
N ALA A 285 0.58 -19.77 15.03
CA ALA A 285 0.84 -20.00 13.61
C ALA A 285 -0.26 -20.84 12.95
N GLY A 286 -0.66 -21.95 13.60
CA GLY A 286 -1.74 -22.82 13.12
C GLY A 286 -3.10 -22.11 13.07
N ILE A 287 -3.43 -21.32 14.10
CA ILE A 287 -4.67 -20.51 14.13
C ILE A 287 -4.64 -19.48 12.98
N ALA A 288 -3.54 -18.76 12.80
CA ALA A 288 -3.39 -17.77 11.73
C ALA A 288 -3.54 -18.40 10.34
N PHE A 289 -2.99 -19.60 10.14
CA PHE A 289 -3.15 -20.37 8.90
C PHE A 289 -4.63 -20.65 8.60
N ILE A 290 -5.33 -21.25 9.56
CA ILE A 290 -6.73 -21.66 9.42
C ILE A 290 -7.61 -20.42 9.24
N ALA A 291 -7.43 -19.39 10.07
CA ALA A 291 -8.17 -18.14 9.98
C ALA A 291 -8.01 -17.50 8.60
N THR A 292 -6.78 -17.47 8.06
CA THR A 292 -6.53 -16.92 6.72
C THR A 292 -7.27 -17.71 5.64
N LEU A 293 -7.23 -19.05 5.68
CA LEU A 293 -7.95 -19.88 4.73
C LEU A 293 -9.47 -19.70 4.83
N VAL A 294 -10.01 -19.61 6.06
CA VAL A 294 -11.43 -19.37 6.29
C VAL A 294 -11.84 -18.00 5.78
N ILE A 295 -11.08 -16.95 6.07
CA ILE A 295 -11.36 -15.59 5.58
C ILE A 295 -11.38 -15.57 4.06
N ILE A 296 -10.36 -16.15 3.40
CA ILE A 296 -10.31 -16.22 1.94
C ILE A 296 -11.50 -17.01 1.39
N ALA A 297 -11.83 -18.16 1.99
CA ALA A 297 -12.97 -18.97 1.56
C ALA A 297 -14.30 -18.21 1.70
N LEU A 298 -14.49 -17.48 2.81
CA LEU A 298 -15.67 -16.66 3.03
C LEU A 298 -15.75 -15.49 2.03
N LEU A 299 -14.62 -14.85 1.71
CA LEU A 299 -14.58 -13.80 0.69
C LEU A 299 -14.89 -14.35 -0.70
N MET A 300 -14.39 -15.54 -1.05
CA MET A 300 -14.71 -16.19 -2.33
C MET A 300 -16.17 -16.67 -2.40
N LEU A 301 -16.79 -16.99 -1.26
CA LEU A 301 -18.21 -17.33 -1.19
C LEU A 301 -19.09 -16.09 -1.31
N ALA A 302 -18.68 -14.96 -0.74
CA ALA A 302 -19.45 -13.72 -0.71
C ALA A 302 -19.37 -12.92 -2.02
N VAL A 303 -18.30 -13.08 -2.81
CA VAL A 303 -18.07 -12.31 -4.04
C VAL A 303 -18.24 -13.22 -5.25
N ASP A 304 -19.31 -13.00 -6.02
CA ASP A 304 -19.51 -13.65 -7.31
C ASP A 304 -18.47 -13.11 -8.32
N PRO A 305 -17.50 -13.93 -8.77
CA PRO A 305 -16.43 -13.47 -9.65
C PRO A 305 -16.95 -13.01 -11.02
N ALA A 306 -18.14 -13.45 -11.44
CA ALA A 306 -18.73 -13.05 -12.71
C ALA A 306 -19.14 -11.57 -12.73
N GLN A 307 -19.44 -10.97 -11.57
CA GLN A 307 -19.88 -9.58 -11.47
C GLN A 307 -18.70 -8.58 -11.52
N VAL A 308 -17.50 -9.01 -11.10
CA VAL A 308 -16.29 -8.16 -11.03
C VAL A 308 -15.58 -8.03 -12.38
N VAL A 309 -15.81 -8.97 -13.31
CA VAL A 309 -15.12 -9.02 -14.61
C VAL A 309 -15.86 -8.23 -15.70
N LYS A 310 -17.07 -7.73 -15.44
CA LYS A 310 -17.77 -6.88 -16.41
C LYS A 310 -16.96 -5.59 -16.62
N PRO A 311 -16.41 -5.34 -17.82
CA PRO A 311 -15.85 -4.04 -18.13
C PRO A 311 -16.98 -3.02 -17.96
N VAL A 312 -16.76 -2.02 -17.12
CA VAL A 312 -17.70 -0.92 -16.96
C VAL A 312 -17.56 -0.05 -18.20
N ASP A 313 -18.33 -0.37 -19.23
CA ASP A 313 -18.27 0.28 -20.55
C ASP A 313 -18.92 1.68 -20.57
N ARG A 314 -19.41 2.17 -19.42
CA ARG A 314 -20.07 3.48 -19.31
C ARG A 314 -19.39 4.35 -18.25
N ALA A 315 -18.98 5.54 -18.65
CA ALA A 315 -18.55 6.58 -17.71
C ALA A 315 -19.73 6.92 -16.79
N VAL A 316 -19.52 6.80 -15.47
CA VAL A 316 -20.50 6.96 -14.37
C VAL A 316 -21.20 8.33 -14.35
N LEU A 317 -20.86 9.26 -15.25
CA LEU A 317 -21.37 10.63 -15.29
C LEU A 317 -22.23 10.94 -16.52
N LEU A 318 -22.57 9.97 -17.37
CA LEU A 318 -23.53 10.20 -18.44
C LEU A 318 -24.96 9.94 -17.92
N PRO A 319 -25.88 10.92 -18.00
CA PRO A 319 -27.28 10.65 -17.71
C PRO A 319 -27.80 9.51 -18.59
N GLU A 320 -28.76 8.75 -18.06
CA GLU A 320 -29.42 7.69 -18.78
C GLU A 320 -30.13 8.30 -19.99
N SER A 321 -29.78 7.88 -21.20
CA SER A 321 -30.49 8.32 -22.40
C SER A 321 -31.84 7.61 -22.38
N GLU A 322 -32.88 8.32 -21.95
CA GLU A 322 -34.24 8.02 -22.33
C GLU A 322 -34.29 8.08 -23.86
N ASP A 323 -34.44 6.92 -24.51
CA ASP A 323 -35.09 6.80 -25.82
C ASP A 323 -35.23 5.32 -26.19
N ALA A 324 -36.40 4.78 -25.86
CA ALA A 324 -36.99 3.66 -26.59
C ALA A 324 -38.51 3.77 -26.51
N GLY A 325 -39.09 4.55 -27.43
CA GLY A 325 -40.48 4.38 -27.84
C GLY A 325 -41.34 5.64 -27.80
N ASP A 326 -41.10 6.59 -28.70
CA ASP A 326 -42.20 7.39 -29.24
C ASP A 326 -42.12 7.42 -30.77
N ALA A 327 -43.07 6.72 -31.41
CA ALA A 327 -43.68 7.07 -32.69
C ALA A 327 -44.51 5.89 -33.22
N GLY A 328 -45.83 6.01 -33.13
CA GLY A 328 -46.73 5.30 -34.06
C GLY A 328 -48.00 4.70 -33.45
N ASP A 329 -48.94 5.56 -33.04
CA ASP A 329 -50.36 5.44 -33.43
C ASP A 329 -51.19 6.52 -32.73
N ALA A 330 -51.47 7.62 -33.43
CA ALA A 330 -52.54 8.55 -33.05
C ALA A 330 -52.90 9.47 -34.24
N ASP A 331 -53.38 8.88 -35.32
CA ASP A 331 -54.19 9.60 -36.31
C ASP A 331 -55.39 8.72 -36.68
N ALA A 332 -56.47 8.84 -35.91
CA ALA A 332 -57.84 8.71 -36.40
C ALA A 332 -58.86 9.09 -35.31
N GLU A 333 -59.73 10.04 -35.66
CA GLU A 333 -61.15 10.05 -35.29
C GLU A 333 -61.57 10.71 -33.96
N ALA A 334 -61.89 12.01 -34.02
CA ALA A 334 -63.22 12.54 -33.66
C ALA A 334 -63.24 14.09 -33.68
N SER A 335 -63.56 14.65 -34.83
CA SER A 335 -64.14 16.00 -34.92
C SER A 335 -65.48 15.88 -35.65
N ASP A 336 -66.59 15.82 -34.90
CA ASP A 336 -67.93 16.09 -35.42
C ASP A 336 -68.32 17.51 -34.98
N PRO A 337 -68.53 18.47 -35.91
CA PRO A 337 -69.12 19.74 -35.60
C PRO A 337 -70.59 19.73 -36.02
N ARG A 338 -71.51 20.05 -35.11
CA ARG A 338 -72.85 20.49 -35.50
C ARG A 338 -73.29 21.72 -34.70
N PRO A 339 -74.07 22.62 -35.33
CA PRO A 339 -74.35 23.98 -34.86
C PRO A 339 -75.25 24.04 -33.63
#